data_AF-A0A1G1Z1B1-F1
#
_entry.id   AF-A0A1G1Z1B1-F1
#
_cell.length_a   1.000
_cell.length_b   1.000
_cell.length_c   1.000
_cell.angle_alpha   90.00
_cell.angle_beta   90.00
_cell.angle_gamma   90.00
#
_symmetry.space_group_name_H-M   'P 1'
#
loop_
_entity.id
_entity.type
_entity.pdbx_description
1 polymer ?
#
loop_
_entity_poly.entity_id
_entity_poly.type
_entity_poly.pdbx_seq_one_letter_code
_entity_poly.pdbx_strand_id
1 'polypeptide(L)'
;MKPKPLTTLFIISFVALILATLVGYLNTRGISGELIFHFGKGGKADLVGTIATFYKIMGMSLGVLLINWIIGRELIEKETTLAYILGSVSLVFSLLLLVFALYIVSFN
;
A
#
# COMPACT_ATOMS: atom_id res chain seq x y z
N MET A 1 -4.92 -29.32 5.46
CA MET A 1 -3.93 -29.15 4.36
C MET A 1 -3.62 -27.67 4.21
N LYS A 2 -2.34 -27.30 4.09
CA LYS A 2 -1.84 -25.92 4.21
C LYS A 2 -2.54 -24.97 3.22
N PRO A 3 -3.16 -23.87 3.68
CA PRO A 3 -3.52 -22.77 2.80
C PRO A 3 -2.27 -21.92 2.50
N LYS A 4 -1.28 -22.54 1.82
CA LYS A 4 -0.06 -21.89 1.34
C LYS A 4 -0.34 -20.61 0.53
N PRO A 5 -1.32 -20.55 -0.38
CA PRO A 5 -1.47 -19.38 -1.25
C PRO A 5 -1.95 -18.12 -0.52
N LEU A 6 -2.76 -18.22 0.54
CA LEU A 6 -3.21 -17.01 1.26
C LEU A 6 -2.06 -16.35 2.00
N THR A 7 -1.25 -17.15 2.71
CA THR A 7 -0.05 -16.64 3.37
C THR A 7 0.89 -15.99 2.36
N THR A 8 1.05 -16.59 1.18
CA THR A 8 1.82 -16.00 0.08
C THR A 8 1.24 -14.65 -0.37
N LEU A 9 -0.09 -14.52 -0.53
CA LEU A 9 -0.72 -13.24 -0.89
C LEU A 9 -0.42 -12.15 0.14
N PHE A 10 -0.52 -12.46 1.44
CA PHE A 10 -0.20 -11.50 2.49
C PHE A 10 1.28 -11.14 2.54
N ILE A 11 2.18 -12.12 2.35
CA ILE A 11 3.62 -11.86 2.27
C ILE A 11 3.94 -10.95 1.09
N ILE A 12 3.40 -11.21 -0.10
CA ILE A 12 3.63 -10.37 -1.27
C ILE A 12 3.07 -8.96 -1.03
N SER A 13 1.87 -8.84 -0.46
CA SER A 13 1.27 -7.55 -0.11
C SER A 13 2.16 -6.76 0.85
N PHE A 14 2.68 -7.43 1.88
CA PHE A 14 3.56 -6.84 2.87
C PHE A 14 4.89 -6.39 2.26
N VAL A 15 5.51 -7.20 1.39
CA VAL A 15 6.72 -6.82 0.66
C VAL A 15 6.46 -5.63 -0.25
N ALA A 16 5.36 -5.62 -1.01
CA ALA A 16 4.98 -4.50 -1.86
C ALA A 16 4.80 -3.21 -1.04
N LEU A 17 4.19 -3.30 0.13
CA LEU A 17 4.01 -2.18 1.04
C LEU A 17 5.35 -1.66 1.61
N ILE A 18 6.29 -2.55 1.95
CA ILE A 18 7.64 -2.16 2.38
C ILE A 18 8.36 -1.43 1.24
N LEU A 19 8.32 -1.96 0.03
CA LEU A 19 8.93 -1.34 -1.14
C LEU A 19 8.31 0.04 -1.41
N ALA A 20 6.99 0.17 -1.33
CA ALA A 20 6.30 1.45 -1.46
C ALA A 20 6.78 2.45 -0.40
N THR A 21 6.94 2.00 0.84
CA THR A 21 7.43 2.82 1.96
C THR A 21 8.85 3.30 1.69
N LEU A 22 9.75 2.40 1.28
CA LEU A 22 11.15 2.70 1.04
C LEU A 22 11.30 3.70 -0.12
N VAL A 23 10.62 3.44 -1.23
CA VAL A 23 10.62 4.31 -2.40
C VAL A 23 10.07 5.68 -2.04
N GLY A 24 8.91 5.76 -1.38
CA GLY A 24 8.34 7.04 -0.98
C GLY A 24 9.22 7.79 0.03
N TYR A 25 9.86 7.09 0.98
CA TYR A 25 10.78 7.72 1.93
C TYR A 25 11.99 8.37 1.25
N LEU A 26 12.66 7.62 0.36
CA LEU A 26 13.84 8.12 -0.33
C LEU A 26 13.53 9.35 -1.19
N ASN A 27 12.33 9.42 -1.75
CA ASN A 27 11.94 10.48 -2.68
C ASN A 27 11.20 11.64 -2.02
N THR A 28 10.65 11.49 -0.81
CA THR A 28 10.00 12.60 -0.08
C THR A 28 10.96 13.34 0.86
N ARG A 29 12.22 12.89 0.96
CA ARG A 29 13.29 13.58 1.72
C ARG A 29 13.53 14.98 1.13
N GLY A 30 13.12 16.01 1.87
CA GLY A 30 13.33 17.42 1.52
C GLY A 30 12.08 18.16 1.04
N ILE A 31 10.93 17.48 0.91
CA ILE A 31 9.65 18.10 0.52
C ILE A 31 8.86 18.50 1.77
N SER A 32 8.48 19.77 1.87
CA SER A 32 7.68 20.35 2.96
C SER A 32 6.37 20.96 2.42
N GLY A 33 5.20 20.44 2.83
CA GLY A 33 3.86 20.91 2.43
C GLY A 33 2.77 19.85 2.71
N GLU A 34 1.47 20.05 2.48
CA GLU A 34 0.47 18.95 2.58
C GLU A 34 0.44 18.10 1.30
N LEU A 35 0.17 16.79 1.41
CA LEU A 35 0.19 15.86 0.26
C LEU A 35 -1.06 16.06 -0.61
N ILE A 36 -0.93 16.93 -1.60
CA ILE A 36 -2.00 17.38 -2.49
C ILE A 36 -1.64 16.98 -3.92
N PHE A 37 -2.55 16.26 -4.56
CA PHE A 37 -2.51 16.08 -6.01
C PHE A 37 -2.87 17.39 -6.68
N HIS A 38 -1.87 18.08 -7.22
CA HIS A 38 -2.10 19.29 -7.98
C HIS A 38 -2.16 18.96 -9.47
N PHE A 39 -3.37 18.94 -10.03
CA PHE A 39 -3.57 18.83 -11.48
C PHE A 39 -3.46 20.21 -12.13
N GLY A 40 -2.29 20.53 -12.68
CA GLY A 40 -2.06 21.79 -13.38
C GLY A 40 -2.81 21.88 -14.72
N LYS A 41 -3.08 23.10 -15.18
CA LYS A 41 -3.61 23.34 -16.53
C LYS A 41 -2.56 22.92 -17.56
N GLY A 42 -2.77 21.76 -18.18
CA GLY A 42 -1.82 21.12 -19.11
C GLY A 42 -1.66 19.62 -18.90
N GLY A 43 -2.36 19.01 -17.92
CA GLY A 43 -2.31 17.56 -17.68
C GLY A 43 -1.08 17.10 -16.90
N LYS A 44 -0.28 18.04 -16.38
CA LYS A 44 0.81 17.76 -15.45
C LYS A 44 0.23 17.62 -14.04
N ALA A 45 0.43 16.48 -13.41
CA ALA A 45 0.04 16.24 -12.03
C ALA A 45 1.29 16.35 -11.16
N ASP A 46 1.44 17.44 -10.41
CA ASP A 46 2.54 17.57 -9.44
C ASP A 46 2.08 17.09 -8.06
N LEU A 47 3.00 16.45 -7.35
CA LEU A 47 2.83 16.01 -5.97
C LEU A 47 3.53 17.00 -5.04
N VAL A 48 2.75 17.88 -4.43
CA VAL A 48 3.20 18.72 -3.31
C VAL A 48 2.88 17.93 -2.05
N GLY A 49 3.79 17.74 -1.09
CA GLY A 49 3.49 16.87 0.06
C GLY A 49 4.46 16.78 1.23
N THR A 50 3.93 16.38 2.40
CA THR A 50 4.69 16.21 3.65
C THR A 50 4.98 14.74 3.82
N ILE A 51 6.21 14.46 4.22
CA ILE A 51 6.62 13.11 4.61
C ILE A 51 5.70 12.52 5.70
N ALA A 52 5.11 13.36 6.55
CA ALA A 52 4.16 12.98 7.58
C ALA A 52 2.86 12.37 7.02
N THR A 53 2.29 12.93 5.95
CA THR A 53 1.06 12.39 5.33
C THR A 53 1.34 11.07 4.63
N PHE A 54 2.50 10.95 3.98
CA PHE A 54 2.95 9.68 3.43
C PHE A 54 3.03 8.60 4.52
N TYR A 55 3.70 8.88 5.64
CA TYR A 55 3.76 7.93 6.76
C TYR A 55 2.41 7.58 7.38
N LYS A 56 1.46 8.54 7.46
CA LYS A 56 0.10 8.27 7.92
C LYS A 56 -0.61 7.28 7.00
N ILE A 57 -0.54 7.49 5.68
CA ILE A 57 -1.11 6.57 4.69
C ILE A 57 -0.49 5.19 4.85
N MET A 58 0.85 5.10 4.91
CA MET A 58 1.54 3.82 5.08
C MET A 58 1.15 3.11 6.38
N GLY A 59 1.06 3.84 7.49
CA GLY A 59 0.63 3.29 8.79
C GLY A 59 -0.79 2.73 8.74
N MET A 60 -1.73 3.47 8.14
CA MET A 60 -3.12 2.99 7.96
C MET A 60 -3.16 1.74 7.08
N SER A 61 -2.43 1.72 5.97
CA SER A 61 -2.39 0.57 5.06
C SER A 61 -1.76 -0.68 5.72
N LEU A 62 -0.72 -0.49 6.53
CA LEU A 62 -0.10 -1.58 7.28
C LEU A 62 -1.06 -2.15 8.34
N GLY A 63 -1.83 -1.29 9.02
CA GLY A 63 -2.89 -1.69 9.93
C GLY A 63 -3.99 -2.51 9.25
N VAL A 64 -4.49 -2.05 8.10
CA VAL A 64 -5.51 -2.77 7.31
C VAL A 64 -4.99 -4.14 6.86
N LEU A 65 -3.74 -4.22 6.39
CA LEU A 65 -3.12 -5.47 5.96
C LEU A 65 -2.99 -6.47 7.12
N LEU A 66 -2.59 -6.01 8.31
CA LEU A 66 -2.53 -6.84 9.51
C LEU A 66 -3.90 -7.36 9.93
N ILE A 67 -4.92 -6.50 9.96
CA ILE A 67 -6.30 -6.88 10.30
C ILE A 67 -6.80 -7.93 9.30
N ASN A 68 -6.63 -7.68 7.99
CA ASN A 68 -7.03 -8.62 6.95
C ASN A 68 -6.28 -9.96 7.04
N TRP A 69 -5.01 -9.94 7.45
CA TRP A 69 -4.24 -11.17 7.66
C TRP A 69 -4.77 -12.00 8.82
N ILE A 70 -5.09 -11.37 9.95
CA ILE A 70 -5.69 -12.04 11.12
C ILE A 70 -7.05 -12.63 10.74
N ILE A 71 -7.93 -11.83 10.15
CA ILE A 71 -9.27 -12.27 9.72
C ILE A 71 -9.16 -13.39 8.68
N GLY A 72 -8.29 -13.24 7.68
CA GLY A 72 -8.08 -14.24 6.64
C GLY A 72 -7.55 -15.56 7.18
N ARG A 73 -6.72 -15.54 8.23
CA ARG A 73 -6.28 -16.75 8.94
C ARG A 73 -7.43 -17.46 9.65
N GLU A 74 -8.24 -16.73 10.41
CA GLU A 74 -9.38 -17.30 11.13
C GLU A 74 -10.45 -17.87 10.18
N LEU A 75 -10.66 -17.21 9.04
CA LEU A 75 -11.61 -17.66 8.03
C LEU A 75 -11.11 -18.84 7.22
N ILE A 76 -9.80 -19.10 7.16
CA ILE A 76 -9.26 -20.17 6.32
C ILE A 76 -9.76 -21.57 6.71
N GLU A 77 -10.07 -21.72 8.00
CA GLU A 77 -10.58 -22.96 8.57
C GLU A 77 -12.11 -23.08 8.41
N LYS A 78 -12.80 -21.96 8.11
CA LYS A 78 -14.27 -21.86 8.06
C LYS A 78 -14.81 -21.61 6.66
N GLU A 79 -14.31 -20.57 6.00
CA GLU A 79 -14.72 -20.11 4.66
C GLU A 79 -13.50 -19.66 3.82
N THR A 80 -13.00 -20.57 2.99
CA THR A 80 -11.81 -20.33 2.17
C THR A 80 -11.99 -19.21 1.14
N THR A 81 -13.17 -19.10 0.51
CA THR A 81 -13.47 -18.07 -0.49
C THR A 81 -13.33 -16.66 0.06
N LEU A 82 -13.90 -16.39 1.24
CA LEU A 82 -13.86 -15.05 1.85
C LEU A 82 -12.42 -14.66 2.21
N ALA A 83 -11.64 -15.62 2.70
CA ALA A 83 -10.23 -15.42 3.01
C ALA A 83 -9.42 -15.00 1.76
N TYR A 84 -9.64 -15.66 0.61
CA TYR A 84 -8.97 -15.30 -0.65
C TYR A 84 -9.38 -13.92 -1.16
N ILE A 85 -10.65 -13.53 -1.02
CA ILE A 85 -11.11 -12.19 -1.38
C ILE A 85 -10.37 -11.14 -0.55
N LEU A 86 -10.30 -11.31 0.78
CA LEU A 86 -9.60 -10.39 1.67
C LEU A 86 -8.09 -10.31 1.37
N GLY A 87 -7.44 -11.44 1.09
CA GLY A 87 -6.04 -11.48 0.69
C GLY A 87 -5.79 -10.76 -0.63
N SER A 88 -6.66 -10.98 -1.62
CA SER A 88 -6.54 -10.37 -2.96
C SER A 88 -6.77 -8.86 -2.92
N VAL A 89 -7.78 -8.39 -2.16
CA VAL A 89 -8.03 -6.95 -1.95
C VAL A 89 -6.83 -6.28 -1.28
N SER A 90 -6.24 -6.93 -0.27
CA SER A 90 -5.04 -6.41 0.41
C SER A 90 -3.85 -6.27 -0.54
N LEU A 91 -3.66 -7.23 -1.44
CA LEU A 91 -2.62 -7.20 -2.46
C LEU A 91 -2.83 -6.06 -3.45
N VAL A 92 -4.03 -5.94 -4.01
CA VAL A 92 -4.38 -4.86 -4.95
C VAL A 92 -4.13 -3.50 -4.32
N PHE A 93 -4.57 -3.30 -3.07
CA PHE A 93 -4.38 -2.02 -2.38
C PHE A 93 -2.90 -1.71 -2.14
N SER A 94 -2.10 -2.72 -1.77
CA SER A 94 -0.66 -2.57 -1.58
C SER A 94 0.06 -2.24 -2.90
N LEU A 95 -0.36 -2.85 -4.01
CA LEU A 95 0.16 -2.55 -5.35
C LEU A 95 -0.20 -1.13 -5.80
N LEU A 96 -1.42 -0.66 -5.54
CA LEU A 96 -1.81 0.72 -5.84
C LEU A 96 -0.96 1.74 -5.08
N LEU A 97 -0.66 1.47 -3.81
CA LEU A 97 0.24 2.30 -3.01
C LEU A 97 1.68 2.28 -3.54
N LEU A 98 2.16 1.14 -4.02
CA LEU A 98 3.47 1.03 -4.67
C LEU A 98 3.51 1.84 -5.96
N VAL A 99 2.50 1.71 -6.82
CA VAL A 99 2.37 2.52 -8.04
C VAL A 99 2.34 4.00 -7.71
N PHE A 100 1.58 4.39 -6.68
CA PHE A 100 1.52 5.77 -6.21
C PHE A 100 2.89 6.26 -5.71
N ALA A 101 3.59 5.46 -4.90
CA ALA A 101 4.93 5.78 -4.42
C ALA A 101 5.94 5.91 -5.58
N LEU A 102 5.84 5.05 -6.60
CA LEU A 102 6.66 5.12 -7.82
C LEU A 102 6.32 6.35 -8.68
N TYR A 103 5.05 6.74 -8.75
CA TYR A 103 4.63 7.95 -9.45
C TYR A 103 5.21 9.21 -8.80
N ILE A 104 5.28 9.27 -7.46
CA ILE A 104 5.99 10.35 -6.75
C ILE A 104 7.45 10.48 -7.22
N VAL A 105 8.11 9.37 -7.55
CA VAL A 105 9.50 9.39 -8.05
C VAL A 105 9.61 10.03 -9.42
N SER A 106 8.62 9.87 -10.31
CA SER A 106 8.77 10.36 -11.69
C SER A 106 8.63 11.89 -11.84
N PHE A 107 8.21 12.59 -10.79
CA PHE A 107 8.05 14.05 -10.78
C PHE A 107 9.18 14.77 -10.04
N ASN A 108 10.00 14.04 -9.27
CA ASN A 108 11.22 14.55 -8.66
C ASN A 108 12.43 14.33 -9.58
#